data_AF-A0A2W7AW89-F1
#
_entry.id   AF-A0A2W7AW89-F1
#
_cell.length_a   1.000
_cell.length_b   1.000
_cell.length_c   1.000
_cell.angle_alpha   90.00
_cell.angle_beta   90.00
_cell.angle_gamma   90.00
#
_symmetry.space_group_name_H-M   'P 1'
#
loop_
_entity.id
_entity.type
_entity.pdbx_description
1 polymer ?
#
loop_
_entity_poly.entity_id
_entity_poly.type
_entity_poly.pdbx_seq_one_letter_code
_entity_poly.pdbx_strand_id
1 'polypeptide(L)'
;MLWEGTAHSIMALLPFSCAVYVLFHLVKISQNAIGTIFKGADLSHANFSQAWLVNTSFIQANTEFINWTEAQLSRVKFPRHFEDNDVIALCVSRIGRGQNYRYANLKNLDLREVDLTDVVLLSANLNGVDLSYANLANADLSNAQALGTDFSAANLTGACIQNWGINSDTQFTNIRCDYIYLETGQRERKPASGSFQPGDFEKLVHQFTKTLDFLFRNGIDPEAFDFALKNLLINYEDADLSLHSLIDVGGGKRLVRFNKGNPNVDPGAMHAQFFEDVAFMQIQLGEAREQNHLLEKDLAHGKGQIAIYEKHDTLLSIVLGRPTISIQDSQIGEFMSDKGNKVKIGRIGGDASGISGGDNSGVAGKNITGAAGGDISGTLTIALDQLSDSQDPQALKLADLLKQVKTEIEKQDAGLSESDRAKALKHLEAIAQLGSDRTNPDLLEKASDALDALPTIIKRGNNLAEFAEKHLPTFTAGVKAIFSVWGVPL
;
A
#
# COMPACT_ATOMS: atom_id res chain seq x y z
N MET A 1 8.10 14.05 94.39
CA MET A 1 7.78 12.63 94.14
C MET A 1 6.83 12.59 92.96
N LEU A 2 7.39 12.37 91.77
CA LEU A 2 6.72 12.44 90.48
C LEU A 2 6.59 11.00 89.94
N TRP A 3 5.34 10.60 89.66
CA TRP A 3 4.91 9.71 88.57
C TRP A 3 5.55 8.32 88.46
N GLU A 4 4.98 7.38 89.22
CA GLU A 4 4.88 5.96 88.82
C GLU A 4 3.79 5.86 87.73
N GLY A 5 4.17 5.76 86.46
CA GLY A 5 3.16 5.66 85.41
C GLY A 5 3.66 5.65 83.97
N THR A 6 4.66 4.84 83.61
CA THR A 6 5.08 4.74 82.18
C THR A 6 5.69 3.40 81.73
N ALA A 7 5.64 2.31 82.50
CA ALA A 7 6.27 1.05 82.07
C ALA A 7 5.29 -0.06 81.63
N HIS A 8 4.06 -0.09 82.15
CA HIS A 8 3.11 -1.19 81.87
C HIS A 8 2.31 -1.03 80.57
N SER A 9 2.22 0.18 80.01
CA SER A 9 1.44 0.43 78.79
C SER A 9 2.24 0.23 77.48
N ILE A 10 3.58 0.11 77.55
CA ILE A 10 4.43 -0.05 76.36
C ILE A 10 4.67 -1.54 76.04
N MET A 11 4.66 -2.43 77.04
CA MET A 11 4.86 -3.88 76.85
C MET A 11 3.62 -4.62 76.30
N ALA A 12 2.42 -4.07 76.45
CA ALA A 12 1.19 -4.66 75.88
C ALA A 12 0.98 -4.30 74.39
N LEU A 13 1.64 -3.26 73.89
CA LEU A 13 1.54 -2.81 72.49
C LEU A 13 2.62 -3.41 71.58
N LEU A 14 3.71 -3.96 72.12
CA LEU A 14 4.77 -4.59 71.33
C LEU A 14 4.32 -5.86 70.58
N PRO A 15 3.56 -6.81 71.15
CA PRO A 15 3.10 -7.98 70.39
C PRO A 15 1.97 -7.62 69.40
N PHE A 16 1.13 -6.63 69.70
CA PHE A 16 0.12 -6.11 68.76
C PHE A 16 0.75 -5.30 67.63
N SER A 17 1.78 -4.51 67.90
CA SER A 17 2.55 -3.75 66.90
C SER A 17 3.35 -4.70 66.00
N CYS A 18 4.04 -5.71 66.56
CA CYS A 18 4.69 -6.75 65.76
C CYS A 18 3.67 -7.58 64.98
N ALA A 19 2.53 -7.96 65.55
CA ALA A 19 1.49 -8.71 64.83
C ALA A 19 0.86 -7.88 63.71
N VAL A 20 0.57 -6.59 63.93
CA VAL A 20 0.04 -5.68 62.89
C VAL A 20 1.11 -5.32 61.86
N TYR A 21 2.39 -5.18 62.24
CA TYR A 21 3.50 -4.94 61.32
C TYR A 21 3.83 -6.18 60.49
N VAL A 22 3.79 -7.38 61.09
CA VAL A 22 3.89 -8.67 60.40
C VAL A 22 2.66 -8.92 59.56
N LEU A 23 1.46 -8.51 59.97
CA LEU A 23 0.25 -8.59 59.15
C LEU A 23 0.31 -7.59 57.98
N PHE A 24 0.74 -6.34 58.18
CA PHE A 24 0.95 -5.36 57.10
C PHE A 24 2.12 -5.75 56.19
N HIS A 25 3.16 -6.39 56.71
CA HIS A 25 4.25 -6.93 55.89
C HIS A 25 3.88 -8.24 55.22
N LEU A 26 3.10 -9.13 55.82
CA LEU A 26 2.55 -10.32 55.15
C LEU A 26 1.50 -9.93 54.11
N VAL A 27 0.72 -8.88 54.36
CA VAL A 27 -0.18 -8.25 53.37
C VAL A 27 0.62 -7.53 52.30
N LYS A 28 1.75 -6.88 52.59
CA LYS A 28 2.65 -6.32 51.56
C LYS A 28 3.40 -7.41 50.79
N ILE A 29 3.81 -8.49 51.45
CA ILE A 29 4.46 -9.67 50.86
C ILE A 29 3.44 -10.43 50.02
N SER A 30 2.17 -10.53 50.41
CA SER A 30 1.09 -11.10 49.59
C SER A 30 0.64 -10.17 48.47
N GLN A 31 0.72 -8.84 48.68
CA GLN A 31 0.50 -7.85 47.62
C GLN A 31 1.63 -7.82 46.59
N ASN A 32 2.84 -8.29 46.94
CA ASN A 32 4.02 -8.41 46.08
C ASN A 32 4.42 -9.84 45.71
N ALA A 33 3.68 -10.87 46.17
CA ALA A 33 3.90 -12.24 45.74
C ALA A 33 3.45 -12.33 44.29
N ILE A 34 4.40 -12.25 43.37
CA ILE A 34 4.20 -12.67 41.98
C ILE A 34 3.71 -14.11 42.09
N GLY A 35 2.49 -14.37 41.65
CA GLY A 35 1.86 -15.69 41.68
C GLY A 35 2.53 -16.60 40.64
N THR A 36 1.75 -17.22 39.79
CA THR A 36 2.28 -18.11 38.75
C THR A 36 2.90 -17.31 37.60
N ILE A 37 4.08 -17.69 37.13
CA ILE A 37 4.77 -17.08 35.99
C ILE A 37 4.90 -18.13 34.88
N PHE A 38 4.29 -17.87 33.73
CA PHE A 38 4.35 -18.71 32.53
C PHE A 38 5.32 -18.18 31.47
N LYS A 39 6.36 -17.47 31.88
CA LYS A 39 7.29 -16.80 30.96
C LYS A 39 7.95 -17.81 30.02
N GLY A 40 7.77 -17.63 28.71
CA GLY A 40 8.33 -18.50 27.68
C GLY A 40 7.65 -19.86 27.57
N ALA A 41 6.57 -20.10 28.32
CA ALA A 41 5.79 -21.32 28.20
C ALA A 41 4.95 -21.28 26.92
N ASP A 42 4.80 -22.44 26.28
CA ASP A 42 3.77 -22.63 25.27
C ASP A 42 2.48 -23.07 25.96
N LEU A 43 1.50 -22.17 26.00
CA LEU A 43 0.17 -22.43 26.54
C LEU A 43 -0.89 -22.40 25.44
N SER A 44 -0.48 -22.55 24.18
CA SER A 44 -1.44 -22.58 23.09
C SER A 44 -2.50 -23.66 23.34
N HIS A 45 -3.76 -23.31 23.09
CA HIS A 45 -4.92 -24.17 23.35
C HIS A 45 -5.14 -24.59 24.82
N ALA A 46 -4.43 -24.00 25.78
CA ALA A 46 -4.67 -24.28 27.19
C ALA A 46 -6.07 -23.83 27.61
N ASN A 47 -6.67 -24.54 28.57
CA ASN A 47 -7.97 -24.19 29.11
C ASN A 47 -7.83 -23.58 30.51
N PHE A 48 -8.12 -22.29 30.61
CA PHE A 48 -8.21 -21.53 31.87
C PHE A 48 -9.66 -21.16 32.21
N SER A 49 -10.65 -21.85 31.63
CA SER A 49 -12.06 -21.58 31.92
C SER A 49 -12.33 -21.69 33.42
N GLN A 50 -12.97 -20.67 34.00
CA GLN A 50 -13.31 -20.56 35.42
C GLN A 50 -12.08 -20.58 36.37
N ALA A 51 -10.86 -20.50 35.84
CA ALA A 51 -9.65 -20.51 36.65
C ALA A 51 -9.53 -19.21 37.46
N TRP A 52 -8.97 -19.30 38.67
CA TRP A 52 -8.67 -18.14 39.50
C TRP A 52 -7.21 -17.75 39.31
N LEU A 53 -6.98 -16.69 38.56
CA LEU A 53 -5.65 -16.21 38.17
C LEU A 53 -5.36 -14.90 38.91
N VAL A 54 -4.78 -15.04 40.11
CA VAL A 54 -4.36 -13.90 40.94
C VAL A 54 -2.85 -13.73 40.85
N ASN A 55 -2.38 -12.50 40.64
CA ASN A 55 -0.96 -12.17 40.50
C ASN A 55 -0.21 -13.01 39.44
N THR A 56 -0.89 -13.44 38.37
CA THR A 56 -0.32 -14.35 37.35
C THR A 56 0.32 -13.58 36.20
N SER A 57 1.41 -14.07 35.62
CA SER A 57 2.10 -13.44 34.50
C SER A 57 2.23 -14.37 33.30
N PHE A 58 1.68 -13.95 32.16
CA PHE A 58 1.78 -14.57 30.84
C PHE A 58 2.75 -13.84 29.89
N ILE A 59 3.57 -12.92 30.43
CA ILE A 59 4.58 -12.20 29.65
C ILE A 59 5.49 -13.19 28.90
N GLN A 60 5.60 -13.04 27.58
CA GLN A 60 6.36 -13.94 26.68
C GLN A 60 5.85 -15.38 26.63
N ALA A 61 4.67 -15.69 27.16
CA ALA A 61 4.02 -16.98 26.92
C ALA A 61 3.33 -16.97 25.55
N ASN A 62 3.30 -18.12 24.87
CA ASN A 62 2.36 -18.32 23.78
C ASN A 62 0.96 -18.46 24.41
N THR A 63 0.03 -17.59 24.03
CA THR A 63 -1.33 -17.52 24.58
C THR A 63 -2.42 -17.67 23.52
N GLU A 64 -2.01 -18.13 22.34
CA GLU A 64 -2.92 -18.37 21.23
C GLU A 64 -3.95 -19.46 21.59
N PHE A 65 -5.21 -19.25 21.21
CA PHE A 65 -6.31 -20.19 21.41
C PHE A 65 -6.58 -20.59 22.86
N ILE A 66 -6.12 -19.80 23.84
CA ILE A 66 -6.46 -20.07 25.23
C ILE A 66 -7.95 -19.83 25.46
N ASN A 67 -8.59 -20.79 26.13
CA ASN A 67 -9.94 -20.61 26.61
C ASN A 67 -9.94 -19.84 27.95
N TRP A 68 -10.39 -18.59 27.92
CA TRP A 68 -10.47 -17.69 29.08
C TRP A 68 -11.86 -17.61 29.73
N THR A 69 -12.83 -18.41 29.27
CA THR A 69 -14.25 -18.31 29.66
C THR A 69 -14.41 -18.24 31.18
N GLU A 70 -15.03 -17.18 31.70
CA GLU A 70 -15.31 -16.99 33.13
C GLU A 70 -14.08 -17.01 34.06
N ALA A 71 -12.87 -16.90 33.52
CA ALA A 71 -11.65 -16.82 34.32
C ALA A 71 -11.66 -15.57 35.21
N GLN A 72 -11.28 -15.76 36.48
CA GLN A 72 -11.17 -14.66 37.44
C GLN A 72 -9.78 -14.05 37.36
N LEU A 73 -9.68 -12.91 36.68
CA LEU A 73 -8.42 -12.23 36.41
C LEU A 73 -8.17 -11.12 37.44
N SER A 74 -7.19 -11.29 38.32
CA SER A 74 -6.79 -10.27 39.28
C SER A 74 -5.28 -10.04 39.23
N ARG A 75 -4.86 -8.82 38.89
CA ARG A 75 -3.44 -8.45 38.76
C ARG A 75 -2.68 -9.37 37.80
N VAL A 76 -3.34 -9.76 36.71
CA VAL A 76 -2.75 -10.57 35.65
C VAL A 76 -1.94 -9.69 34.71
N LYS A 77 -0.76 -10.18 34.28
CA LYS A 77 0.05 -9.53 33.25
C LYS A 77 -0.04 -10.34 31.96
N PHE A 78 -0.65 -9.76 30.94
CA PHE A 78 -0.78 -10.38 29.63
C PHE A 78 0.39 -10.03 28.71
N PRO A 79 0.68 -10.85 27.67
CA PRO A 79 1.66 -10.51 26.65
C PRO A 79 1.18 -9.34 25.79
N ARG A 80 2.12 -8.62 25.15
CA ARG A 80 1.85 -7.38 24.40
C ARG A 80 0.80 -7.54 23.29
N HIS A 81 0.72 -8.71 22.66
CA HIS A 81 -0.25 -8.95 21.59
C HIS A 81 -1.68 -9.19 22.10
N PHE A 82 -1.87 -9.32 23.42
CA PHE A 82 -3.15 -9.57 24.09
C PHE A 82 -3.29 -8.69 25.34
N GLU A 83 -3.13 -7.37 25.20
CA GLU A 83 -3.21 -6.42 26.32
C GLU A 83 -4.45 -5.51 26.28
N ASP A 84 -5.26 -5.61 25.23
CA ASP A 84 -6.50 -4.85 25.07
C ASP A 84 -7.56 -5.36 26.06
N ASN A 85 -7.98 -4.49 26.98
CA ASN A 85 -8.93 -4.84 28.04
C ASN A 85 -10.30 -5.23 27.51
N ASP A 86 -10.76 -4.62 26.41
CA ASP A 86 -12.07 -4.92 25.84
C ASP A 86 -12.04 -6.29 25.14
N VAL A 87 -10.92 -6.64 24.51
CA VAL A 87 -10.70 -7.97 23.92
C VAL A 87 -10.52 -9.04 25.00
N ILE A 88 -9.81 -8.73 26.10
CA ILE A 88 -9.73 -9.62 27.26
C ILE A 88 -11.12 -9.86 27.85
N ALA A 89 -11.92 -8.79 28.02
CA ALA A 89 -13.28 -8.90 28.52
C ALA A 89 -14.17 -9.74 27.59
N LEU A 90 -14.01 -9.62 26.27
CA LEU A 90 -14.69 -10.47 25.29
C LEU A 90 -14.35 -11.96 25.49
N CYS A 91 -13.06 -12.28 25.61
CA CYS A 91 -12.58 -13.66 25.78
C CYS A 91 -13.10 -14.30 27.08
N VAL A 92 -13.22 -13.51 28.15
CA VAL A 92 -13.69 -14.00 29.46
C VAL A 92 -15.21 -14.12 29.49
N SER A 93 -15.92 -13.08 29.06
CA SER A 93 -17.38 -13.02 29.17
C SER A 93 -18.12 -13.81 28.10
N ARG A 94 -17.49 -14.03 26.95
CA ARG A 94 -18.11 -14.55 25.72
C ARG A 94 -19.27 -13.68 25.20
N ILE A 95 -19.34 -12.41 25.62
CA ILE A 95 -20.40 -11.46 25.24
C ILE A 95 -19.76 -10.19 24.66
N GLY A 96 -19.88 -10.01 23.35
CA GLY A 96 -19.47 -8.82 22.60
C GLY A 96 -20.62 -8.11 21.90
N ARG A 97 -21.87 -8.45 22.24
CA ARG A 97 -23.07 -7.91 21.59
C ARG A 97 -23.08 -6.38 21.58
N GLY A 98 -23.19 -5.79 20.40
CA GLY A 98 -23.27 -4.34 20.20
C GLY A 98 -21.98 -3.57 20.54
N GLN A 99 -20.90 -4.27 20.84
CA GLN A 99 -19.63 -3.65 21.22
C GLN A 99 -18.84 -3.17 19.99
N ASN A 100 -17.83 -2.33 20.25
CA ASN A 100 -16.99 -1.75 19.22
C ASN A 100 -15.55 -2.24 19.38
N TYR A 101 -15.10 -3.04 18.42
CA TYR A 101 -13.77 -3.61 18.31
C TYR A 101 -13.10 -3.17 16.99
N ARG A 102 -13.38 -1.95 16.53
CA ARG A 102 -12.76 -1.40 15.31
C ARG A 102 -11.24 -1.40 15.47
N TYR A 103 -10.53 -1.87 14.46
CA TYR A 103 -9.07 -1.99 14.44
C TYR A 103 -8.48 -2.92 15.53
N ALA A 104 -9.31 -3.65 16.27
CA ALA A 104 -8.83 -4.53 17.33
C ALA A 104 -8.02 -5.69 16.73
N ASN A 105 -7.00 -6.12 17.48
CA ASN A 105 -6.26 -7.33 17.15
C ASN A 105 -6.83 -8.50 17.94
N LEU A 106 -7.57 -9.38 17.25
CA LEU A 106 -8.14 -10.59 17.82
C LEU A 106 -7.42 -11.85 17.34
N LYS A 107 -6.29 -11.72 16.62
CA LYS A 107 -5.59 -12.81 15.95
C LYS A 107 -5.36 -14.02 16.88
N ASN A 108 -5.61 -15.22 16.34
CA ASN A 108 -5.37 -16.50 17.01
C ASN A 108 -6.05 -16.64 18.38
N LEU A 109 -7.21 -16.01 18.58
CA LEU A 109 -8.02 -16.19 19.80
C LEU A 109 -9.02 -17.34 19.64
N ASP A 110 -9.31 -18.03 20.75
CA ASP A 110 -10.48 -18.91 20.85
C ASP A 110 -11.69 -18.04 21.20
N LEU A 111 -12.60 -17.83 20.25
CA LEU A 111 -13.85 -17.10 20.40
C LEU A 111 -15.04 -18.00 20.01
N ARG A 112 -14.95 -19.30 20.26
CA ARG A 112 -16.06 -20.23 20.02
C ARG A 112 -17.30 -19.84 20.82
N GLU A 113 -18.46 -20.04 20.21
CA GLU A 113 -19.77 -19.82 20.82
C GLU A 113 -20.02 -18.39 21.35
N VAL A 114 -19.17 -17.42 20.98
CA VAL A 114 -19.28 -16.03 21.44
C VAL A 114 -20.53 -15.35 20.85
N ASP A 115 -21.20 -14.50 21.65
CA ASP A 115 -22.24 -13.60 21.12
C ASP A 115 -21.61 -12.28 20.63
N LEU A 116 -21.51 -12.14 19.32
CA LEU A 116 -21.04 -10.95 18.60
C LEU A 116 -22.18 -10.31 17.78
N THR A 117 -23.44 -10.46 18.22
CA THR A 117 -24.58 -9.85 17.53
C THR A 117 -24.44 -8.33 17.52
N ASP A 118 -24.72 -7.68 16.39
CA ASP A 118 -24.64 -6.22 16.20
C ASP A 118 -23.24 -5.62 16.51
N VAL A 119 -22.18 -6.44 16.56
CA VAL A 119 -20.81 -5.97 16.88
C VAL A 119 -20.20 -5.16 15.73
N VAL A 120 -19.28 -4.25 16.06
CA VAL A 120 -18.48 -3.52 15.08
C VAL A 120 -17.04 -4.04 15.08
N LEU A 121 -16.63 -4.71 14.00
CA LEU A 121 -15.30 -5.28 13.77
C LEU A 121 -14.60 -4.64 12.55
N LEU A 122 -14.93 -3.37 12.23
CA LEU A 122 -14.33 -2.67 11.09
C LEU A 122 -12.80 -2.73 11.16
N SER A 123 -12.16 -3.23 10.10
CA SER A 123 -10.70 -3.31 10.01
C SER A 123 -10.04 -4.09 11.16
N ALA A 124 -10.79 -4.96 11.85
CA ALA A 124 -10.23 -5.82 12.89
C ALA A 124 -9.39 -6.95 12.28
N ASN A 125 -8.37 -7.38 13.02
CA ASN A 125 -7.57 -8.55 12.66
C ASN A 125 -8.14 -9.80 13.34
N LEU A 126 -8.85 -10.62 12.58
CA LEU A 126 -9.45 -11.89 12.94
C LEU A 126 -8.65 -13.09 12.41
N ASN A 127 -7.43 -12.89 11.90
CA ASN A 127 -6.64 -13.97 11.30
C ASN A 127 -6.45 -15.14 12.26
N GLY A 128 -6.72 -16.35 11.78
CA GLY A 128 -6.59 -17.58 12.55
C GLY A 128 -7.52 -17.70 13.75
N VAL A 129 -8.51 -16.83 13.93
CA VAL A 129 -9.44 -16.91 15.07
C VAL A 129 -10.36 -18.13 14.93
N ASP A 130 -10.67 -18.78 16.05
CA ASP A 130 -11.75 -19.77 16.10
C ASP A 130 -13.07 -19.07 16.47
N LEU A 131 -13.93 -18.84 15.48
CA LEU A 131 -15.29 -18.29 15.61
C LEU A 131 -16.34 -19.38 15.39
N SER A 132 -15.99 -20.65 15.56
CA SER A 132 -16.96 -21.72 15.36
C SER A 132 -18.12 -21.58 16.35
N TYR A 133 -19.34 -21.79 15.84
CA TYR A 133 -20.60 -21.58 16.57
C TYR A 133 -20.86 -20.15 17.08
N ALA A 134 -20.05 -19.16 16.70
CA ALA A 134 -20.26 -17.76 17.10
C ALA A 134 -21.52 -17.16 16.47
N ASN A 135 -22.16 -16.24 17.18
CA ASN A 135 -23.28 -15.47 16.63
C ASN A 135 -22.79 -14.08 16.18
N LEU A 136 -22.63 -13.89 14.87
CA LEU A 136 -22.19 -12.64 14.22
C LEU A 136 -23.35 -11.96 13.48
N ALA A 137 -24.59 -12.19 13.91
CA ALA A 137 -25.75 -11.59 13.26
C ALA A 137 -25.65 -10.07 13.26
N ASN A 138 -25.86 -9.44 12.10
CA ASN A 138 -25.72 -8.00 11.87
C ASN A 138 -24.35 -7.39 12.21
N ALA A 139 -23.29 -8.21 12.34
CA ALA A 139 -21.95 -7.70 12.60
C ALA A 139 -21.42 -6.85 11.43
N ASP A 140 -20.68 -5.78 11.73
CA ASP A 140 -19.92 -5.03 10.73
C ASP A 140 -18.49 -5.59 10.65
N LEU A 141 -18.24 -6.46 9.67
CA LEU A 141 -16.93 -7.06 9.36
C LEU A 141 -16.23 -6.31 8.21
N SER A 142 -16.66 -5.08 7.89
CA SER A 142 -16.11 -4.35 6.76
C SER A 142 -14.60 -4.16 6.92
N ASN A 143 -13.83 -4.41 5.86
CA ASN A 143 -12.37 -4.35 5.84
C ASN A 143 -11.64 -5.26 6.87
N ALA A 144 -12.33 -6.17 7.56
CA ALA A 144 -11.70 -7.07 8.52
C ALA A 144 -10.82 -8.10 7.81
N GLN A 145 -9.72 -8.53 8.45
CA GLN A 145 -8.86 -9.61 7.97
C GLN A 145 -9.17 -10.90 8.70
N ALA A 146 -9.61 -11.93 7.98
CA ALA A 146 -10.03 -13.22 8.53
C ALA A 146 -9.39 -14.41 7.77
N LEU A 147 -8.08 -14.29 7.50
CA LEU A 147 -7.28 -15.34 6.86
C LEU A 147 -7.16 -16.54 7.81
N GLY A 148 -7.53 -17.73 7.35
CA GLY A 148 -7.48 -18.94 8.18
C GLY A 148 -8.42 -18.95 9.39
N THR A 149 -9.39 -18.04 9.45
CA THR A 149 -10.40 -17.99 10.53
C THR A 149 -11.43 -19.10 10.36
N ASP A 150 -11.87 -19.70 11.46
CA ASP A 150 -12.92 -20.72 11.44
C ASP A 150 -14.30 -20.11 11.74
N PHE A 151 -15.19 -20.05 10.74
CA PHE A 151 -16.59 -19.65 10.90
C PHE A 151 -17.56 -20.84 10.89
N SER A 152 -17.07 -22.06 11.15
CA SER A 152 -17.90 -23.26 11.09
C SER A 152 -19.08 -23.16 12.05
N ALA A 153 -20.29 -23.42 11.56
CA ALA A 153 -21.54 -23.29 12.29
C ALA A 153 -21.84 -21.88 12.86
N ALA A 154 -21.10 -20.85 12.47
CA ALA A 154 -21.37 -19.48 12.88
C ALA A 154 -22.65 -18.94 12.22
N ASN A 155 -23.22 -17.88 12.81
CA ASN A 155 -24.34 -17.15 12.21
C ASN A 155 -23.87 -15.80 11.66
N LEU A 156 -23.84 -15.64 10.33
CA LEU A 156 -23.47 -14.39 9.65
C LEU A 156 -24.68 -13.62 9.10
N THR A 157 -25.90 -13.99 9.51
CA THR A 157 -27.12 -13.37 8.96
C THR A 157 -27.14 -11.87 9.22
N GLY A 158 -27.22 -11.09 8.14
CA GLY A 158 -27.24 -9.63 8.17
C GLY A 158 -25.87 -8.97 8.34
N ALA A 159 -24.78 -9.74 8.40
CA ALA A 159 -23.45 -9.17 8.52
C ALA A 159 -23.06 -8.34 7.28
N CYS A 160 -22.25 -7.30 7.49
CA CYS A 160 -21.62 -6.54 6.42
C CYS A 160 -20.21 -7.07 6.19
N ILE A 161 -19.91 -7.53 4.98
CA ILE A 161 -18.62 -8.14 4.60
C ILE A 161 -17.92 -7.34 3.49
N GLN A 162 -18.11 -6.02 3.49
CA GLN A 162 -17.46 -5.13 2.51
C GLN A 162 -15.94 -5.29 2.59
N ASN A 163 -15.28 -5.64 1.49
CA ASN A 163 -13.82 -5.87 1.42
C ASN A 163 -13.27 -6.82 2.48
N TRP A 164 -14.06 -7.81 2.86
CA TRP A 164 -13.67 -8.77 3.86
C TRP A 164 -12.51 -9.64 3.36
N GLY A 165 -11.41 -9.68 4.13
CA GLY A 165 -10.21 -10.43 3.79
C GLY A 165 -10.32 -11.89 4.20
N ILE A 166 -10.35 -12.79 3.22
CA ILE A 166 -10.41 -14.25 3.42
C ILE A 166 -9.51 -14.94 2.40
N ASN A 167 -9.09 -16.17 2.71
CA ASN A 167 -8.28 -17.01 1.83
C ASN A 167 -8.84 -18.44 1.75
N SER A 168 -8.09 -19.35 1.15
CA SER A 168 -8.46 -20.76 1.02
C SER A 168 -8.53 -21.51 2.35
N ASP A 169 -7.91 -20.98 3.41
CA ASP A 169 -7.83 -21.62 4.72
C ASP A 169 -8.98 -21.18 5.63
N THR A 170 -9.69 -20.10 5.29
CA THR A 170 -10.87 -19.63 6.01
C THR A 170 -12.02 -20.66 5.87
N GLN A 171 -12.58 -21.10 6.99
CA GLN A 171 -13.57 -22.17 7.03
C GLN A 171 -15.00 -21.66 7.17
N PHE A 172 -15.94 -22.29 6.45
CA PHE A 172 -17.35 -21.89 6.37
C PHE A 172 -18.32 -23.07 6.53
N THR A 173 -17.87 -24.19 7.11
CA THR A 173 -18.65 -25.43 7.18
C THR A 173 -19.94 -25.23 7.98
N ASN A 174 -21.09 -25.62 7.42
CA ASN A 174 -22.41 -25.52 8.08
C ASN A 174 -22.80 -24.10 8.54
N ILE A 175 -22.35 -23.07 7.83
CA ILE A 175 -22.65 -21.70 8.22
C ILE A 175 -24.14 -21.37 8.12
N ARG A 176 -24.66 -20.58 9.06
CA ARG A 176 -26.00 -20.01 9.00
C ARG A 176 -25.93 -18.62 8.42
N CYS A 177 -26.46 -18.43 7.23
CA CYS A 177 -26.45 -17.14 6.56
C CYS A 177 -27.70 -17.00 5.68
N ASP A 178 -28.69 -16.24 6.14
CA ASP A 178 -29.85 -15.93 5.30
C ASP A 178 -29.52 -14.86 4.27
N TYR A 179 -28.78 -13.83 4.66
CA TYR A 179 -28.36 -12.74 3.78
C TYR A 179 -27.17 -11.99 4.37
N ILE A 180 -26.48 -11.22 3.54
CA ILE A 180 -25.39 -10.31 3.92
C ILE A 180 -25.53 -8.97 3.22
N TYR A 181 -24.68 -8.02 3.61
CA TYR A 181 -24.48 -6.76 2.92
C TYR A 181 -23.04 -6.65 2.40
N LEU A 182 -22.89 -6.16 1.17
CA LEU A 182 -21.58 -5.96 0.53
C LEU A 182 -21.08 -4.52 0.65
N GLU A 183 -21.86 -3.63 1.25
CA GLU A 183 -21.45 -2.26 1.54
C GLU A 183 -22.03 -1.80 2.88
N THR A 184 -21.25 -0.99 3.59
CA THR A 184 -21.64 -0.34 4.85
C THR A 184 -22.96 0.42 4.72
N GLY A 185 -23.66 0.55 5.86
CA GLY A 185 -25.00 1.14 5.89
C GLY A 185 -26.08 0.23 5.29
N GLN A 186 -25.88 -1.09 5.35
CA GLN A 186 -26.83 -2.12 4.91
C GLN A 186 -27.22 -2.01 3.43
N ARG A 187 -26.23 -1.75 2.58
CA ARG A 187 -26.43 -1.62 1.14
C ARG A 187 -25.92 -2.87 0.42
N GLU A 188 -26.36 -3.01 -0.83
CA GLU A 188 -26.00 -4.16 -1.67
C GLU A 188 -26.28 -5.52 -0.99
N ARG A 189 -27.50 -5.68 -0.46
CA ARG A 189 -27.95 -6.93 0.16
C ARG A 189 -27.84 -8.10 -0.82
N LYS A 190 -27.28 -9.23 -0.38
CA LYS A 190 -27.29 -10.51 -1.11
C LYS A 190 -27.90 -11.62 -0.25
N PRO A 191 -28.85 -12.42 -0.78
CA PRO A 191 -29.56 -12.18 -2.03
C PRO A 191 -30.35 -10.85 -1.95
N ALA A 192 -30.76 -10.28 -3.09
CA ALA A 192 -31.47 -8.99 -3.10
C ALA A 192 -32.80 -9.05 -2.30
N SER A 193 -33.41 -10.23 -2.22
CA SER A 193 -34.56 -10.53 -1.37
C SER A 193 -34.53 -12.01 -0.95
N GLY A 194 -35.25 -12.38 0.11
CA GLY A 194 -35.28 -13.76 0.61
C GLY A 194 -33.98 -14.20 1.31
N SER A 195 -33.78 -15.51 1.39
CA SER A 195 -32.60 -16.16 1.98
C SER A 195 -31.74 -16.86 0.94
N PHE A 196 -30.43 -16.95 1.19
CA PHE A 196 -29.52 -17.81 0.42
C PHE A 196 -30.06 -19.25 0.40
N GLN A 197 -29.94 -19.90 -0.77
CA GLN A 197 -30.15 -21.34 -0.84
C GLN A 197 -28.89 -22.08 -0.37
N PRO A 198 -28.98 -23.36 0.03
CA PRO A 198 -27.82 -24.14 0.43
C PRO A 198 -26.71 -24.09 -0.63
N GLY A 199 -25.49 -23.68 -0.24
CA GLY A 199 -24.33 -23.57 -1.14
C GLY A 199 -24.16 -22.22 -1.85
N ASP A 200 -25.15 -21.31 -1.80
CA ASP A 200 -25.04 -20.02 -2.49
C ASP A 200 -24.05 -19.08 -1.82
N PHE A 201 -24.02 -19.07 -0.48
CA PHE A 201 -23.08 -18.25 0.28
C PHE A 201 -21.64 -18.72 0.04
N GLU A 202 -21.40 -20.02 0.02
CA GLU A 202 -20.09 -20.62 -0.23
C GLU A 202 -19.57 -20.26 -1.63
N LYS A 203 -20.44 -20.25 -2.65
CA LYS A 203 -20.07 -19.77 -4.00
C LYS A 203 -19.71 -18.29 -4.00
N LEU A 204 -20.46 -17.45 -3.28
CA LEU A 204 -20.20 -16.02 -3.16
C LEU A 204 -18.83 -15.77 -2.50
N VAL A 205 -18.57 -16.42 -1.37
CA VAL A 205 -17.30 -16.33 -0.64
C VAL A 205 -16.13 -16.84 -1.48
N HIS A 206 -16.31 -17.95 -2.22
CA HIS A 206 -15.28 -18.44 -3.13
C HIS A 206 -14.90 -17.41 -4.20
N GLN A 207 -15.86 -16.59 -4.65
CA GLN A 207 -15.56 -15.50 -5.58
C GLN A 207 -14.70 -14.41 -4.91
N PHE A 208 -15.02 -14.01 -3.69
CA PHE A 208 -14.27 -12.98 -2.96
C PHE A 208 -12.82 -13.36 -2.64
N THR A 209 -12.51 -14.65 -2.49
CA THR A 209 -11.10 -15.08 -2.31
C THR A 209 -10.22 -14.75 -3.52
N LYS A 210 -10.82 -14.62 -4.72
CA LYS A 210 -10.12 -14.47 -6.00
C LYS A 210 -10.15 -13.05 -6.56
N THR A 211 -11.00 -12.17 -6.04
CA THR A 211 -11.26 -10.88 -6.66
C THR A 211 -11.10 -9.72 -5.69
N LEU A 212 -10.62 -8.59 -6.19
CA LEU A 212 -10.65 -7.30 -5.52
C LEU A 212 -11.58 -6.37 -6.32
N ASP A 213 -12.65 -5.92 -5.66
CA ASP A 213 -13.76 -5.21 -6.28
C ASP A 213 -13.81 -3.75 -5.78
N PHE A 214 -13.86 -2.79 -6.71
CA PHE A 214 -14.03 -1.37 -6.43
C PHE A 214 -15.36 -0.87 -7.03
N LEU A 215 -16.30 -0.48 -6.17
CA LEU A 215 -17.59 0.05 -6.58
C LEU A 215 -17.60 1.59 -6.54
N PHE A 216 -17.80 2.21 -7.69
CA PHE A 216 -17.91 3.66 -7.84
C PHE A 216 -19.37 4.03 -8.08
N ARG A 217 -19.89 5.02 -7.37
CA ARG A 217 -21.32 5.40 -7.45
C ARG A 217 -21.61 6.65 -8.28
N ASN A 218 -20.61 7.51 -8.46
CA ASN A 218 -20.77 8.84 -9.05
C ASN A 218 -19.83 9.02 -10.26
N GLY A 219 -19.67 7.97 -11.06
CA GLY A 219 -18.62 7.93 -12.08
C GLY A 219 -17.21 7.82 -11.49
N ILE A 220 -16.22 7.88 -12.37
CA ILE A 220 -14.80 7.71 -12.05
C ILE A 220 -14.06 8.83 -12.76
N ASP A 221 -13.33 9.68 -12.04
CA ASP A 221 -12.39 10.63 -12.65
C ASP A 221 -11.18 9.82 -13.15
N PRO A 222 -10.91 9.76 -14.47
CA PRO A 222 -9.89 8.90 -15.05
C PRO A 222 -8.49 9.16 -14.49
N GLU A 223 -8.14 10.42 -14.26
CA GLU A 223 -6.84 10.83 -13.75
C GLU A 223 -6.65 10.40 -12.28
N ALA A 224 -7.67 10.59 -11.45
CA ALA A 224 -7.64 10.14 -10.05
C ALA A 224 -7.59 8.61 -9.94
N PHE A 225 -8.30 7.90 -10.81
CA PHE A 225 -8.30 6.43 -10.86
C PHE A 225 -6.94 5.87 -11.29
N ASP A 226 -6.35 6.42 -12.36
CA ASP A 226 -5.04 5.99 -12.86
C ASP A 226 -3.95 6.17 -11.79
N PHE A 227 -3.95 7.30 -11.08
CA PHE A 227 -3.04 7.53 -9.96
C PHE A 227 -3.21 6.50 -8.84
N ALA A 228 -4.44 6.29 -8.38
CA ALA A 228 -4.73 5.35 -7.29
C ALA A 228 -4.38 3.90 -7.69
N LEU A 229 -4.66 3.51 -8.93
CA LEU A 229 -4.32 2.19 -9.44
C LEU A 229 -2.80 1.99 -9.51
N LYS A 230 -2.04 2.98 -9.97
CA LYS A 230 -0.57 2.91 -10.01
C LYS A 230 0.01 2.74 -8.61
N ASN A 231 -0.45 3.54 -7.64
CA ASN A 231 0.01 3.42 -6.25
C ASN A 231 -0.36 2.06 -5.67
N LEU A 232 -1.56 1.55 -5.95
CA LEU A 232 -1.97 0.22 -5.51
C LEU A 232 -1.04 -0.87 -6.07
N LEU A 233 -0.75 -0.85 -7.37
CA LEU A 233 0.13 -1.83 -8.03
C LEU A 233 1.59 -1.77 -7.53
N ILE A 234 2.06 -0.59 -7.12
CA ILE A 234 3.40 -0.41 -6.55
C ILE A 234 3.46 -0.87 -5.09
N ASN A 235 2.48 -0.50 -4.29
CA ASN A 235 2.48 -0.76 -2.84
C ASN A 235 2.12 -2.22 -2.51
N TYR A 236 1.42 -2.91 -3.42
CA TYR A 236 0.96 -4.29 -3.28
C TYR A 236 1.37 -5.12 -4.51
N GLU A 237 2.63 -5.05 -4.91
CA GLU A 237 3.18 -5.84 -6.04
C GLU A 237 2.97 -7.35 -5.83
N ASP A 238 3.01 -7.80 -4.58
CA ASP A 238 2.79 -9.19 -4.17
C ASP A 238 1.33 -9.65 -4.28
N ALA A 239 0.38 -8.74 -4.52
CA ALA A 239 -1.03 -9.08 -4.73
C ALA A 239 -1.28 -9.74 -6.11
N ASP A 240 -0.38 -9.55 -7.08
CA ASP A 240 -0.50 -10.03 -8.47
C ASP A 240 -1.88 -9.70 -9.05
N LEU A 241 -2.19 -8.39 -9.11
CA LEU A 241 -3.48 -7.90 -9.57
C LEU A 241 -3.54 -7.87 -11.10
N SER A 242 -4.59 -8.42 -11.67
CA SER A 242 -4.90 -8.30 -13.10
C SER A 242 -6.34 -7.83 -13.30
N LEU A 243 -6.55 -6.88 -14.21
CA LEU A 243 -7.90 -6.39 -14.50
C LEU A 243 -8.76 -7.53 -15.04
N HIS A 244 -9.89 -7.80 -14.39
CA HIS A 244 -10.83 -8.84 -14.79
C HIS A 244 -11.98 -8.27 -15.62
N SER A 245 -12.65 -7.22 -15.12
CA SER A 245 -13.80 -6.62 -15.80
C SER A 245 -14.13 -5.22 -15.28
N LEU A 246 -14.70 -4.39 -16.15
CA LEU A 246 -15.46 -3.20 -15.77
C LEU A 246 -16.94 -3.43 -16.07
N ILE A 247 -17.79 -3.29 -15.05
CA ILE A 247 -19.22 -3.59 -15.13
C ILE A 247 -20.02 -2.31 -14.83
N ASP A 248 -20.90 -1.90 -15.73
CA ASP A 248 -21.94 -0.91 -15.43
C ASP A 248 -23.06 -1.59 -14.65
N VAL A 249 -23.25 -1.17 -13.40
CA VAL A 249 -24.23 -1.75 -12.47
C VAL A 249 -25.57 -0.99 -12.56
N GLY A 250 -25.65 0.05 -13.40
CA GLY A 250 -26.81 0.92 -13.54
C GLY A 250 -26.90 1.98 -12.45
N GLY A 251 -27.67 3.04 -12.72
CA GLY A 251 -27.84 4.16 -11.79
C GLY A 251 -26.56 4.97 -11.56
N GLY A 252 -25.66 5.03 -12.55
CA GLY A 252 -24.38 5.72 -12.46
C GLY A 252 -23.27 4.93 -11.73
N LYS A 253 -23.57 3.70 -11.28
CA LYS A 253 -22.63 2.85 -10.57
C LYS A 253 -21.75 2.04 -11.53
N ARG A 254 -20.45 2.01 -11.29
CA ARG A 254 -19.47 1.19 -12.02
C ARG A 254 -18.70 0.30 -11.04
N LEU A 255 -18.60 -0.98 -11.36
CA LEU A 255 -17.81 -1.95 -10.61
C LEU A 255 -16.56 -2.29 -11.41
N VAL A 256 -15.38 -1.99 -10.85
CA VAL A 256 -14.10 -2.41 -11.41
C VAL A 256 -13.62 -3.62 -10.61
N ARG A 257 -13.40 -4.74 -11.29
CA ARG A 257 -12.96 -6.00 -10.68
C ARG A 257 -11.57 -6.35 -11.17
N PHE A 258 -10.71 -6.69 -10.22
CA PHE A 258 -9.40 -7.29 -10.46
C PHE A 258 -9.41 -8.74 -9.99
N ASN A 259 -8.71 -9.63 -10.70
CA ASN A 259 -8.28 -10.88 -10.11
C ASN A 259 -7.13 -10.59 -9.15
N LYS A 260 -7.10 -11.33 -8.06
CA LYS A 260 -6.07 -11.30 -7.03
C LYS A 260 -5.30 -12.62 -7.09
N GLY A 261 -4.06 -12.60 -7.59
CA GLY A 261 -3.23 -13.80 -7.71
C GLY A 261 -2.78 -14.34 -6.35
N ASN A 262 -2.50 -13.46 -5.39
CA ASN A 262 -2.16 -13.84 -4.02
C ASN A 262 -3.37 -13.68 -3.08
N PRO A 263 -4.00 -14.77 -2.59
CA PRO A 263 -5.19 -14.66 -1.76
C PRO A 263 -4.92 -14.08 -0.36
N ASN A 264 -3.66 -14.02 0.09
CA ASN A 264 -3.29 -13.67 1.47
C ASN A 264 -3.03 -12.17 1.72
N VAL A 265 -3.14 -11.32 0.69
CA VAL A 265 -3.06 -9.86 0.87
C VAL A 265 -4.34 -9.29 1.48
N ASP A 266 -4.25 -8.10 2.07
CA ASP A 266 -5.34 -7.41 2.78
C ASP A 266 -6.22 -6.58 1.82
N PRO A 267 -7.40 -7.07 1.37
CA PRO A 267 -8.31 -6.29 0.52
C PRO A 267 -8.88 -5.05 1.19
N GLY A 268 -9.01 -5.04 2.52
CA GLY A 268 -9.50 -3.88 3.26
C GLY A 268 -8.52 -2.71 3.21
N ALA A 269 -7.24 -2.99 3.46
CA ALA A 269 -6.15 -2.01 3.38
C ALA A 269 -5.92 -1.52 1.95
N MET A 270 -5.92 -2.43 0.98
CA MET A 270 -5.85 -2.08 -0.45
C MET A 270 -7.00 -1.17 -0.87
N HIS A 271 -8.22 -1.52 -0.48
CA HIS A 271 -9.40 -0.71 -0.79
C HIS A 271 -9.36 0.66 -0.09
N ALA A 272 -8.96 0.72 1.17
CA ALA A 272 -8.81 1.99 1.90
C ALA A 272 -7.79 2.91 1.23
N GLN A 273 -6.58 2.42 0.97
CA GLN A 273 -5.52 3.17 0.29
C GLN A 273 -5.98 3.69 -1.07
N PHE A 274 -6.61 2.82 -1.88
CA PHE A 274 -7.06 3.19 -3.21
C PHE A 274 -8.06 4.36 -3.17
N PHE A 275 -9.05 4.32 -2.28
CA PHE A 275 -10.03 5.41 -2.18
C PHE A 275 -9.46 6.67 -1.52
N GLU A 276 -8.47 6.55 -0.63
CA GLU A 276 -7.71 7.70 -0.13
C GLU A 276 -6.92 8.38 -1.26
N ASP A 277 -6.27 7.61 -2.13
CA ASP A 277 -5.55 8.13 -3.29
C ASP A 277 -6.49 8.79 -4.31
N VAL A 278 -7.65 8.19 -4.57
CA VAL A 278 -8.68 8.80 -5.43
C VAL A 278 -9.15 10.14 -4.85
N ALA A 279 -9.48 10.18 -3.55
CA ALA A 279 -9.96 11.39 -2.90
C ALA A 279 -8.88 12.48 -2.90
N PHE A 280 -7.63 12.12 -2.60
CA PHE A 280 -6.49 13.02 -2.66
C PHE A 280 -6.35 13.65 -4.04
N MET A 281 -6.35 12.84 -5.11
CA MET A 281 -6.21 13.35 -6.47
C MET A 281 -7.39 14.18 -6.93
N GLN A 282 -8.61 13.84 -6.55
CA GLN A 282 -9.79 14.63 -6.88
C GLN A 282 -9.71 16.04 -6.28
N ILE A 283 -9.20 16.19 -5.05
CA ILE A 283 -8.96 17.49 -4.43
C ILE A 283 -7.93 18.27 -5.24
N GLN A 284 -6.79 17.66 -5.57
CA GLN A 284 -5.72 18.31 -6.34
C GLN A 284 -6.19 18.74 -7.75
N LEU A 285 -6.95 17.89 -8.44
CA LEU A 285 -7.52 18.21 -9.75
C LEU A 285 -8.57 19.33 -9.66
N GLY A 286 -9.37 19.35 -8.59
CA GLY A 286 -10.33 20.42 -8.33
C GLY A 286 -9.66 21.79 -8.18
N GLU A 287 -8.63 21.86 -7.32
CA GLU A 287 -7.83 23.07 -7.12
C GLU A 287 -7.15 23.55 -8.41
N ALA A 288 -6.57 22.63 -9.17
CA ALA A 288 -5.95 22.95 -10.46
C ALA A 288 -6.97 23.47 -11.49
N ARG A 289 -8.15 22.84 -11.58
CA ARG A 289 -9.24 23.25 -12.49
C ARG A 289 -9.79 24.63 -12.13
N GLU A 290 -9.99 24.93 -10.85
CA GLU A 290 -10.45 26.23 -10.38
C GLU A 290 -9.43 27.34 -10.67
N GLN A 291 -8.15 27.07 -10.42
CA GLN A 291 -7.09 28.01 -10.72
C GLN A 291 -6.97 28.29 -12.22
N ASN A 292 -7.12 27.27 -13.08
CA ASN A 292 -7.17 27.46 -14.53
C ASN A 292 -8.39 28.29 -14.95
N HIS A 293 -9.56 28.05 -14.36
CA HIS A 293 -10.76 28.84 -14.66
C HIS A 293 -10.61 30.32 -14.28
N LEU A 294 -9.99 30.62 -13.14
CA LEU A 294 -9.68 31.99 -12.73
C LEU A 294 -8.69 32.66 -13.69
N LEU A 295 -7.65 31.93 -14.09
CA LEU A 295 -6.67 32.41 -15.07
C LEU A 295 -7.30 32.67 -16.44
N GLU A 296 -8.21 31.80 -16.91
CA GLU A 296 -8.97 32.00 -18.16
C GLU A 296 -9.89 33.23 -18.07
N LYS A 297 -10.53 33.44 -16.92
CA LYS A 297 -11.38 34.62 -16.67
C LYS A 297 -10.55 35.91 -16.66
N ASP A 298 -9.37 35.89 -16.05
CA ASP A 298 -8.45 37.04 -16.02
C ASP A 298 -7.89 37.33 -17.42
N LEU A 299 -7.55 36.29 -18.19
CA LEU A 299 -7.16 36.37 -19.60
C LEU A 299 -8.28 36.97 -20.47
N ALA A 300 -9.54 36.65 -20.17
CA ALA A 300 -10.70 37.20 -20.87
C ALA A 300 -11.00 38.67 -20.50
N HIS A 301 -10.60 39.13 -19.31
CA HIS A 301 -10.86 40.50 -18.82
C HIS A 301 -9.72 41.50 -19.05
N GLY A 302 -8.47 41.05 -19.28
CA GLY A 302 -7.31 41.93 -19.36
C GLY A 302 -6.34 41.60 -20.49
N LYS A 303 -6.06 42.58 -21.35
CA LYS A 303 -4.93 42.52 -22.30
C LYS A 303 -3.62 42.24 -21.56
N GLY A 304 -3.03 41.07 -21.77
CA GLY A 304 -1.67 40.77 -21.28
C GLY A 304 -1.23 39.37 -21.67
N GLN A 305 -0.41 39.27 -22.72
CA GLN A 305 0.41 38.08 -22.98
C GLN A 305 1.28 37.79 -21.75
N ILE A 306 1.62 36.50 -21.53
CA ILE A 306 2.56 35.96 -20.51
C ILE A 306 1.90 35.52 -19.19
N ALA A 307 1.29 34.32 -19.18
CA ALA A 307 1.14 33.50 -17.96
C ALA A 307 0.71 32.04 -18.26
N ILE A 308 1.05 31.48 -19.43
CA ILE A 308 0.60 30.12 -19.83
C ILE A 308 1.70 29.06 -19.70
N TYR A 309 2.97 29.44 -19.48
CA TYR A 309 4.09 28.48 -19.54
C TYR A 309 4.72 28.05 -18.20
N GLU A 310 4.29 28.58 -17.05
CA GLU A 310 4.87 28.20 -15.74
C GLU A 310 3.99 27.29 -14.88
N LYS A 311 2.82 26.87 -15.37
CA LYS A 311 1.83 26.14 -14.54
C LYS A 311 1.42 24.75 -15.03
N HIS A 312 2.03 24.29 -16.13
CA HIS A 312 1.90 22.90 -16.57
C HIS A 312 2.71 21.92 -15.70
N ASP A 313 3.62 22.43 -14.87
CA ASP A 313 4.63 21.63 -14.18
C ASP A 313 4.11 20.96 -12.90
N THR A 314 3.05 21.46 -12.28
CA THR A 314 2.49 20.85 -11.04
C THR A 314 1.70 19.58 -11.33
N LEU A 315 0.93 19.55 -12.44
CA LEU A 315 0.22 18.34 -12.87
C LEU A 315 1.17 17.35 -13.56
N LEU A 316 2.14 17.84 -14.35
CA LEU A 316 3.15 16.99 -14.98
C LEU A 316 4.13 16.39 -13.97
N SER A 317 4.53 17.08 -12.89
CA SER A 317 5.39 16.48 -11.85
C SER A 317 4.69 15.37 -11.05
N ILE A 318 3.38 15.48 -10.83
CA ILE A 318 2.57 14.42 -10.21
C ILE A 318 2.41 13.22 -11.15
N VAL A 319 2.23 13.46 -12.47
CA VAL A 319 1.99 12.41 -13.48
C VAL A 319 3.28 11.77 -14.02
N LEU A 320 4.38 12.51 -14.16
CA LEU A 320 5.66 12.07 -14.75
C LEU A 320 6.67 11.55 -13.72
N GLY A 321 6.37 11.64 -12.42
CA GLY A 321 7.25 11.16 -11.37
C GLY A 321 7.38 9.63 -11.25
N ARG A 322 6.62 8.82 -12.00
CA ARG A 322 6.64 7.35 -11.89
C ARG A 322 6.44 6.64 -13.24
N PRO A 323 7.05 5.45 -13.43
CA PRO A 323 7.03 4.73 -14.71
C PRO A 323 5.60 4.41 -15.16
N THR A 324 5.34 4.67 -16.44
CA THR A 324 4.09 4.35 -17.13
C THR A 324 4.00 2.83 -17.30
N ILE A 325 3.14 2.15 -16.54
CA ILE A 325 2.71 0.79 -16.89
C ILE A 325 1.65 0.95 -17.99
N SER A 326 1.98 0.47 -19.19
CA SER A 326 1.03 0.38 -20.31
C SER A 326 0.00 -0.70 -19.99
N ILE A 327 -1.20 -0.29 -19.56
CA ILE A 327 -2.39 -1.15 -19.63
C ILE A 327 -2.82 -1.10 -21.10
N GLN A 328 -2.89 -2.24 -21.79
CA GLN A 328 -3.30 -2.29 -23.20
C GLN A 328 -4.64 -1.55 -23.41
N ASP A 329 -4.54 -0.38 -24.03
CA ASP A 329 -5.48 0.73 -23.95
C ASP A 329 -6.65 0.64 -24.93
N SER A 330 -7.15 -0.57 -25.23
CA SER A 330 -8.21 -0.74 -26.24
C SER A 330 -9.62 -0.93 -25.66
N GLN A 331 -9.77 -1.12 -24.35
CA GLN A 331 -11.10 -1.36 -23.74
C GLN A 331 -11.46 -0.48 -22.54
N ILE A 332 -10.53 0.31 -21.99
CA ILE A 332 -10.83 1.14 -20.81
C ILE A 332 -11.21 2.57 -21.26
N GLY A 333 -10.49 3.14 -22.23
CA GLY A 333 -10.72 4.50 -22.73
C GLY A 333 -12.12 4.75 -23.32
N GLU A 334 -12.69 3.81 -24.08
CA GLU A 334 -14.04 3.97 -24.69
C GLU A 334 -15.17 4.00 -23.65
N PHE A 335 -15.02 3.27 -22.53
CA PHE A 335 -16.06 3.17 -21.50
C PHE A 335 -16.01 4.32 -20.49
N MET A 336 -14.88 5.03 -20.39
CA MET A 336 -14.70 6.15 -19.47
C MET A 336 -15.23 7.49 -19.99
N SER A 337 -15.62 7.57 -21.28
CA SER A 337 -16.22 8.79 -21.83
C SER A 337 -17.72 8.88 -21.50
N ASP A 338 -18.07 9.67 -20.49
CA ASP A 338 -19.45 10.09 -20.25
C ASP A 338 -19.82 11.21 -21.25
N LYS A 339 -20.05 10.82 -22.51
CA LYS A 339 -20.84 11.62 -23.44
C LYS A 339 -21.97 10.74 -23.94
N GLY A 340 -23.16 11.06 -23.46
CA GLY A 340 -24.37 10.32 -23.77
C GLY A 340 -24.59 10.06 -25.26
N ASN A 341 -25.32 8.97 -25.49
CA ASN A 341 -25.92 8.47 -26.73
C ASN A 341 -25.07 7.57 -27.65
N LYS A 342 -25.50 6.29 -27.62
CA LYS A 342 -25.57 5.29 -28.71
C LYS A 342 -24.18 4.77 -29.14
N VAL A 343 -23.98 3.46 -29.25
CA VAL A 343 -24.40 2.70 -30.44
C VAL A 343 -24.33 1.18 -30.18
N LYS A 344 -25.15 0.47 -30.94
CA LYS A 344 -25.35 -0.98 -31.03
C LYS A 344 -24.06 -1.78 -31.26
N ILE A 345 -23.97 -2.90 -30.55
CA ILE A 345 -23.02 -4.00 -30.80
C ILE A 345 -23.38 -4.67 -32.13
N GLY A 346 -22.40 -4.79 -33.04
CA GLY A 346 -22.58 -5.48 -34.31
C GLY A 346 -21.29 -5.82 -35.06
N ARG A 347 -20.94 -7.12 -35.02
CA ARG A 347 -20.14 -7.95 -35.94
C ARG A 347 -18.61 -7.94 -35.85
N ILE A 348 -18.12 -9.13 -35.49
CA ILE A 348 -16.81 -9.73 -35.71
C ILE A 348 -16.60 -10.00 -37.22
N GLY A 349 -15.38 -9.76 -37.71
CA GLY A 349 -14.78 -10.47 -38.86
C GLY A 349 -14.25 -9.59 -39.99
N GLY A 350 -12.94 -9.71 -40.29
CA GLY A 350 -12.35 -9.26 -41.55
C GLY A 350 -10.83 -9.04 -41.49
N ASP A 351 -10.07 -9.87 -42.20
CA ASP A 351 -8.60 -9.88 -42.34
C ASP A 351 -8.00 -8.56 -42.86
N ALA A 352 -6.79 -8.23 -42.39
CA ALA A 352 -5.97 -7.16 -42.94
C ALA A 352 -4.77 -7.75 -43.71
N SER A 353 -4.94 -7.88 -45.03
CA SER A 353 -3.83 -8.07 -45.98
C SER A 353 -3.62 -6.80 -46.79
N GLY A 354 -2.40 -6.25 -46.74
CA GLY A 354 -1.89 -5.28 -47.72
C GLY A 354 -1.80 -3.85 -47.20
N ILE A 355 -0.57 -3.38 -46.99
CA ILE A 355 0.05 -2.30 -47.79
C ILE A 355 1.57 -2.38 -47.55
N SER A 356 2.27 -2.67 -48.63
CA SER A 356 3.71 -2.58 -48.80
C SER A 356 4.14 -1.17 -49.21
N GLY A 357 5.30 -0.74 -48.72
CA GLY A 357 6.32 -0.01 -49.50
C GLY A 357 6.01 1.41 -49.97
N GLY A 358 6.66 2.39 -49.33
CA GLY A 358 6.87 3.74 -49.86
C GLY A 358 8.04 4.41 -49.16
N ASP A 359 9.11 4.66 -49.92
CA ASP A 359 10.32 5.38 -49.52
C ASP A 359 10.02 6.80 -49.01
N ASN A 360 10.77 7.25 -48.00
CA ASN A 360 10.66 8.60 -47.45
C ASN A 360 12.02 9.34 -47.46
N SER A 361 12.72 9.30 -48.59
CA SER A 361 13.80 10.25 -48.84
C SER A 361 13.20 11.64 -49.10
N GLY A 362 13.16 12.48 -48.06
CA GLY A 362 12.93 13.91 -48.21
C GLY A 362 11.85 14.52 -47.33
N VAL A 363 12.02 14.49 -46.01
CA VAL A 363 11.39 15.49 -45.13
C VAL A 363 12.40 15.91 -44.06
N ALA A 364 13.09 17.01 -44.34
CA ALA A 364 13.78 17.78 -43.31
C ALA A 364 12.72 18.46 -42.44
N GLY A 365 12.78 18.23 -41.13
CA GLY A 365 12.02 18.96 -40.12
C GLY A 365 10.59 18.48 -39.91
N LYS A 366 10.40 17.59 -38.93
CA LYS A 366 9.35 17.70 -37.90
C LYS A 366 9.43 16.52 -36.94
N ASN A 367 9.33 16.86 -35.65
CA ASN A 367 9.12 15.94 -34.53
C ASN A 367 8.15 14.82 -34.88
N ILE A 368 8.65 13.58 -34.88
CA ILE A 368 7.84 12.37 -34.77
C ILE A 368 8.49 11.51 -33.68
N THR A 369 8.05 11.72 -32.44
CA THR A 369 8.23 10.75 -31.36
C THR A 369 7.25 9.60 -31.60
N GLY A 370 7.64 8.66 -32.44
CA GLY A 370 7.01 7.35 -32.58
C GLY A 370 7.79 6.33 -31.75
N ALA A 371 7.36 6.08 -30.52
CA ALA A 371 7.98 5.09 -29.64
C ALA A 371 7.39 3.70 -29.91
N ALA A 372 8.14 2.89 -30.65
CA ALA A 372 8.05 1.44 -30.60
C ALA A 372 9.46 0.89 -30.31
N GLY A 373 9.71 0.47 -29.07
CA GLY A 373 10.67 -0.60 -28.75
C GLY A 373 12.15 -0.44 -29.13
N GLY A 374 12.69 0.77 -29.26
CA GLY A 374 14.13 1.05 -29.41
C GLY A 374 14.34 2.56 -29.29
N ASP A 375 15.39 3.11 -28.70
CA ASP A 375 16.64 2.59 -28.17
C ASP A 375 17.18 3.75 -27.31
N ILE A 376 17.38 3.60 -25.99
CA ILE A 376 18.04 4.67 -25.17
C ILE A 376 19.41 4.98 -25.79
N SER A 377 20.04 4.00 -26.43
CA SER A 377 21.25 4.18 -27.21
C SER A 377 21.03 5.11 -28.43
N GLY A 378 19.84 5.11 -29.03
CA GLY A 378 19.49 5.95 -30.18
C GLY A 378 19.39 7.44 -29.85
N THR A 379 18.72 7.82 -28.77
CA THR A 379 18.64 9.23 -28.34
C THR A 379 20.00 9.75 -27.88
N LEU A 380 20.76 8.94 -27.15
CA LEU A 380 22.15 9.26 -26.79
C LEU A 380 23.04 9.40 -28.04
N THR A 381 22.89 8.53 -29.05
CA THR A 381 23.66 8.61 -30.29
C THR A 381 23.36 9.91 -31.05
N ILE A 382 22.09 10.31 -31.12
CA ILE A 382 21.69 11.60 -31.71
C ILE A 382 22.33 12.78 -30.97
N ALA A 383 22.30 12.77 -29.63
CA ALA A 383 22.91 13.84 -28.83
C ALA A 383 24.44 13.90 -29.01
N LEU A 384 25.11 12.74 -29.13
CA LEU A 384 26.55 12.65 -29.36
C LEU A 384 26.95 13.10 -30.77
N ASP A 385 26.13 12.82 -31.78
CA ASP A 385 26.38 13.24 -33.16
C ASP A 385 26.22 14.75 -33.30
N GLN A 386 25.19 15.35 -32.69
CA GLN A 386 25.03 16.81 -32.62
C GLN A 386 26.22 17.52 -31.95
N LEU A 387 26.74 16.92 -30.88
CA LEU A 387 27.95 17.38 -30.18
C LEU A 387 29.21 17.26 -31.06
N SER A 388 29.29 16.19 -31.85
CA SER A 388 30.42 15.91 -32.76
C SER A 388 30.40 16.81 -34.01
N ASP A 389 29.26 17.38 -34.36
CA ASP A 389 29.09 18.33 -35.46
C ASP A 389 29.29 19.80 -35.01
N SER A 390 29.60 20.04 -33.73
CA SER A 390 29.85 21.36 -33.19
C SER A 390 31.18 21.95 -33.69
N GLN A 391 31.21 23.26 -33.97
CA GLN A 391 32.47 23.97 -34.26
C GLN A 391 33.28 24.34 -33.01
N ASP A 392 32.77 24.05 -31.81
CA ASP A 392 33.47 24.31 -30.56
C ASP A 392 34.45 23.16 -30.22
N PRO A 393 35.77 23.43 -30.14
CA PRO A 393 36.77 22.42 -29.77
C PRO A 393 36.50 21.72 -28.42
N GLN A 394 35.83 22.38 -27.48
CA GLN A 394 35.48 21.78 -26.19
C GLN A 394 34.28 20.84 -26.29
N ALA A 395 33.31 21.15 -27.14
CA ALA A 395 32.16 20.29 -27.42
C ALA A 395 32.61 19.00 -28.14
N LEU A 396 33.54 19.11 -29.09
CA LEU A 396 34.17 17.96 -29.74
C LEU A 396 34.89 17.05 -28.74
N LYS A 397 35.68 17.65 -27.83
CA LYS A 397 36.39 16.93 -26.78
C LYS A 397 35.43 16.24 -25.80
N LEU A 398 34.30 16.86 -25.47
CA LEU A 398 33.24 16.27 -24.64
C LEU A 398 32.58 15.08 -25.36
N ALA A 399 32.28 15.22 -26.65
CA ALA A 399 31.70 14.16 -27.47
C ALA A 399 32.58 12.90 -27.47
N ASP A 400 33.89 13.08 -27.66
CA ASP A 400 34.88 11.99 -27.65
C ASP A 400 34.93 11.26 -26.30
N LEU A 401 34.91 12.03 -25.19
CA LEU A 401 34.91 11.47 -23.84
C LEU A 401 33.63 10.67 -23.55
N LEU A 402 32.46 11.19 -23.93
CA LEU A 402 31.19 10.51 -23.72
C LEU A 402 31.06 9.24 -24.57
N LYS A 403 31.57 9.25 -25.82
CA LYS A 403 31.65 8.06 -26.68
C LYS A 403 32.49 6.93 -26.08
N GLN A 404 33.61 7.28 -25.44
CA GLN A 404 34.45 6.30 -24.74
C GLN A 404 33.71 5.65 -23.56
N VAL A 405 33.02 6.44 -22.72
CA VAL A 405 32.27 5.90 -21.58
C VAL A 405 31.06 5.07 -22.02
N LYS A 406 30.34 5.50 -23.05
CA LYS A 406 29.23 4.73 -23.66
C LYS A 406 29.70 3.34 -24.09
N THR A 407 30.82 3.28 -24.82
CA THR A 407 31.38 2.03 -25.34
C THR A 407 31.70 1.06 -24.21
N GLU A 408 32.26 1.53 -23.09
CA GLU A 408 32.57 0.68 -21.94
C GLU A 408 31.32 0.18 -21.20
N ILE A 409 30.27 1.00 -21.09
CA ILE A 409 28.99 0.60 -20.46
C ILE A 409 28.24 -0.46 -21.29
N GLU A 410 28.33 -0.36 -22.61
CA GLU A 410 27.62 -1.23 -23.55
C GLU A 410 28.30 -2.60 -23.76
N LYS A 411 29.54 -2.80 -23.28
CA LYS A 411 30.20 -4.11 -23.33
C LYS A 411 29.39 -5.18 -22.58
N GLN A 412 29.29 -6.37 -23.17
CA GLN A 412 28.52 -7.49 -22.61
C GLN A 412 29.08 -7.97 -21.25
N ASP A 413 30.39 -7.84 -21.02
CA ASP A 413 31.11 -8.27 -19.82
C ASP A 413 31.26 -7.17 -18.75
N ALA A 414 30.62 -6.01 -18.92
CA ALA A 414 30.66 -4.85 -18.02
C ALA A 414 30.20 -5.17 -16.57
N GLY A 415 29.46 -6.25 -16.35
CA GLY A 415 28.98 -6.67 -15.03
C GLY A 415 27.91 -5.75 -14.42
N LEU A 416 27.26 -4.90 -15.24
CA LEU A 416 26.11 -4.07 -14.85
C LEU A 416 24.79 -4.81 -15.13
N SER A 417 23.80 -4.62 -14.25
CA SER A 417 22.42 -5.06 -14.51
C SER A 417 21.83 -4.28 -15.70
N GLU A 418 20.82 -4.82 -16.39
CA GLU A 418 20.15 -4.11 -17.50
C GLU A 418 19.56 -2.77 -17.04
N SER A 419 19.02 -2.72 -15.83
CA SER A 419 18.54 -1.49 -15.19
C SER A 419 19.66 -0.47 -14.97
N ASP A 420 20.80 -0.88 -14.41
CA ASP A 420 21.91 0.04 -14.13
C ASP A 420 22.61 0.51 -15.42
N ARG A 421 22.68 -0.35 -16.44
CA ARG A 421 23.12 0.02 -17.79
C ARG A 421 22.23 1.11 -18.39
N ALA A 422 20.90 0.93 -18.32
CA ALA A 422 19.95 1.92 -18.82
C ALA A 422 20.07 3.26 -18.07
N LYS A 423 20.26 3.24 -16.74
CA LYS A 423 20.47 4.46 -15.94
C LYS A 423 21.78 5.16 -16.31
N ALA A 424 22.87 4.42 -16.46
CA ALA A 424 24.17 4.99 -16.83
C ALA A 424 24.13 5.66 -18.21
N LEU A 425 23.48 5.04 -19.20
CA LEU A 425 23.29 5.63 -20.53
C LEU A 425 22.41 6.89 -20.49
N LYS A 426 21.36 6.90 -19.65
CA LYS A 426 20.51 8.08 -19.44
C LYS A 426 21.28 9.25 -18.81
N HIS A 427 22.20 8.97 -17.88
CA HIS A 427 23.07 10.00 -17.30
C HIS A 427 24.05 10.56 -18.34
N LEU A 428 24.62 9.72 -19.20
CA LEU A 428 25.44 10.20 -20.33
C LEU A 428 24.63 11.07 -21.30
N GLU A 429 23.37 10.74 -21.54
CA GLU A 429 22.49 11.52 -22.41
C GLU A 429 22.22 12.92 -21.84
N ALA A 430 21.96 13.03 -20.54
CA ALA A 430 21.78 14.33 -19.87
C ALA A 430 23.04 15.22 -20.00
N ILE A 431 24.24 14.63 -19.84
CA ILE A 431 25.51 15.34 -20.02
C ILE A 431 25.71 15.76 -21.49
N ALA A 432 25.32 14.90 -22.44
CA ALA A 432 25.40 15.19 -23.88
C ALA A 432 24.45 16.34 -24.30
N GLN A 433 23.21 16.34 -23.80
CA GLN A 433 22.20 17.34 -24.16
C GLN A 433 22.61 18.77 -23.75
N LEU A 434 23.29 18.93 -22.61
CA LEU A 434 23.82 20.22 -22.20
C LEU A 434 24.91 20.76 -23.13
N GLY A 435 25.63 19.87 -23.84
CA GLY A 435 26.55 20.25 -24.90
C GLY A 435 25.87 20.94 -26.09
N SER A 436 24.59 20.60 -26.35
CA SER A 436 23.77 21.13 -27.44
C SER A 436 23.01 22.42 -27.09
N ASP A 437 22.61 22.63 -25.82
CA ASP A 437 21.97 23.86 -25.34
C ASP A 437 22.56 24.33 -24.01
N ARG A 438 23.45 25.31 -24.10
CA ARG A 438 24.32 25.79 -23.00
C ARG A 438 23.68 26.84 -22.11
N THR A 439 22.50 27.32 -22.48
CA THR A 439 21.81 28.42 -21.79
C THR A 439 20.66 27.94 -20.92
N ASN A 440 20.38 26.64 -20.93
CA ASN A 440 19.28 26.04 -20.20
C ASN A 440 19.72 25.65 -18.77
N PRO A 441 19.26 26.37 -17.73
CA PRO A 441 19.65 26.10 -16.35
C PRO A 441 19.18 24.73 -15.85
N ASP A 442 18.06 24.21 -16.36
CA ASP A 442 17.53 22.90 -15.96
C ASP A 442 18.40 21.76 -16.52
N LEU A 443 18.98 21.94 -17.71
CA LEU A 443 19.94 20.99 -18.27
C LEU A 443 21.26 21.02 -17.49
N LEU A 444 21.63 22.16 -16.93
CA LEU A 444 22.82 22.31 -16.09
C LEU A 444 22.71 21.51 -14.79
N GLU A 445 21.58 21.67 -14.08
CA GLU A 445 21.29 20.91 -12.86
C GLU A 445 21.25 19.40 -13.15
N LYS A 446 20.53 18.99 -14.20
CA LYS A 446 20.44 17.58 -14.62
C LYS A 446 21.79 16.98 -15.00
N ALA A 447 22.66 17.71 -15.69
CA ALA A 447 23.98 17.25 -16.05
C ALA A 447 24.92 17.18 -14.83
N SER A 448 24.78 18.12 -13.88
CA SER A 448 25.50 18.10 -12.60
C SER A 448 25.15 16.86 -11.78
N ASP A 449 23.85 16.62 -11.58
CA ASP A 449 23.36 15.44 -10.87
C ASP A 449 23.76 14.14 -11.57
N ALA A 450 23.72 14.13 -12.91
CA ALA A 450 24.18 13.00 -13.70
C ALA A 450 25.68 12.73 -13.50
N LEU A 451 26.51 13.77 -13.41
CA LEU A 451 27.95 13.63 -13.16
C LEU A 451 28.27 13.09 -11.77
N ASP A 452 27.48 13.43 -10.77
CA ASP A 452 27.68 12.96 -9.40
C ASP A 452 27.10 11.55 -9.20
N ALA A 453 26.03 11.18 -9.91
CA ALA A 453 25.41 9.86 -9.85
C ALA A 453 26.14 8.78 -10.67
N LEU A 454 26.65 9.13 -11.86
CA LEU A 454 27.27 8.20 -12.79
C LEU A 454 28.43 7.37 -12.17
N PRO A 455 29.34 7.93 -11.35
CA PRO A 455 30.37 7.17 -10.64
C PRO A 455 29.84 6.08 -9.72
N THR A 456 28.74 6.35 -9.03
CA THR A 456 28.14 5.40 -8.09
C THR A 456 27.53 4.21 -8.83
N ILE A 457 26.98 4.44 -10.02
CA ILE A 457 26.39 3.40 -10.86
C ILE A 457 27.48 2.55 -11.51
N ILE A 458 28.50 3.18 -12.10
CA ILE A 458 29.60 2.45 -12.77
C ILE A 458 30.38 1.59 -11.76
N LYS A 459 30.61 2.06 -10.53
CA LYS A 459 31.29 1.30 -9.46
C LYS A 459 30.54 0.04 -9.00
N ARG A 460 29.25 -0.10 -9.31
CA ARG A 460 28.48 -1.32 -8.99
C ARG A 460 28.74 -2.45 -9.99
N GLY A 461 29.35 -2.16 -11.15
CA GLY A 461 29.73 -3.16 -12.14
C GLY A 461 30.98 -3.92 -11.72
N ASN A 462 30.88 -5.24 -11.56
CA ASN A 462 31.97 -6.07 -11.03
C ASN A 462 33.28 -6.02 -11.85
N ASN A 463 33.21 -5.75 -13.16
CA ASN A 463 34.37 -5.69 -14.07
C ASN A 463 34.70 -4.26 -14.55
N LEU A 464 33.89 -3.26 -14.18
CA LEU A 464 34.06 -1.84 -14.58
C LEU A 464 34.86 -1.02 -13.55
N ALA A 465 35.20 -1.62 -12.41
CA ALA A 465 35.87 -0.94 -11.30
C ALA A 465 37.24 -0.35 -11.70
N GLU A 466 38.04 -1.06 -12.49
CA GLU A 466 39.38 -0.61 -12.91
C GLU A 466 39.33 0.57 -13.89
N PHE A 467 38.33 0.59 -14.80
CA PHE A 467 38.06 1.73 -15.67
C PHE A 467 37.56 2.94 -14.87
N ALA A 468 36.63 2.73 -13.93
CA ALA A 468 36.09 3.78 -13.07
C ALA A 468 37.15 4.41 -12.17
N GLU A 469 38.08 3.62 -11.64
CA GLU A 469 39.14 4.09 -10.74
C GLU A 469 40.21 4.89 -11.49
N LYS A 470 40.52 4.52 -12.74
CA LYS A 470 41.59 5.15 -13.54
C LYS A 470 41.12 6.34 -14.39
N HIS A 471 39.92 6.26 -14.96
CA HIS A 471 39.48 7.21 -16.00
C HIS A 471 38.35 8.14 -15.56
N LEU A 472 37.53 7.74 -14.58
CA LEU A 472 36.39 8.54 -14.15
C LEU A 472 36.79 9.85 -13.43
N PRO A 473 37.83 9.91 -12.59
CA PRO A 473 38.28 11.19 -12.02
C PRO A 473 38.73 12.18 -13.10
N THR A 474 39.42 11.68 -14.13
CA THR A 474 39.86 12.49 -15.28
C THR A 474 38.69 12.91 -16.16
N PHE A 475 37.70 12.03 -16.34
CA PHE A 475 36.45 12.33 -17.03
C PHE A 475 35.64 13.39 -16.27
N THR A 476 35.34 13.18 -14.99
CA THR A 476 34.61 14.12 -14.15
C THR A 476 35.32 15.47 -14.06
N ALA A 477 36.65 15.49 -13.91
CA ALA A 477 37.43 16.73 -13.91
C ALA A 477 37.42 17.41 -15.30
N GLY A 478 37.53 16.65 -16.39
CA GLY A 478 37.47 17.15 -17.76
C GLY A 478 36.11 17.75 -18.09
N VAL A 479 35.03 17.09 -17.69
CA VAL A 479 33.66 17.56 -17.89
C VAL A 479 33.38 18.79 -17.02
N LYS A 480 33.76 18.79 -15.73
CA LYS A 480 33.62 19.97 -14.84
C LYS A 480 34.47 21.16 -15.31
N ALA A 481 35.65 20.92 -15.90
CA ALA A 481 36.47 21.97 -16.49
C ALA A 481 35.86 22.56 -17.77
N ILE A 482 35.20 21.75 -18.60
CA ILE A 482 34.47 22.23 -19.77
C ILE A 482 33.28 23.09 -19.33
N PHE A 483 32.55 22.67 -18.31
CA PHE A 483 31.42 23.44 -17.76
C PHE A 483 31.85 24.78 -17.14
N SER A 484 32.98 24.83 -16.44
CA SER A 484 33.49 26.09 -15.86
C SER A 484 34.05 27.06 -16.91
N VAL A 485 34.62 26.57 -18.01
CA VAL A 485 35.07 27.41 -19.15
C VAL A 485 33.89 28.00 -19.92
N TRP A 486 32.70 27.40 -19.85
CA TRP A 486 31.47 27.89 -20.48
C TRP A 486 30.71 28.93 -19.63
N GLY A 487 31.36 29.50 -18.61
CA GLY A 487 30.83 30.65 -17.87
C GLY A 487 29.71 30.31 -16.88
N VAL A 488 29.47 29.03 -16.63
CA VAL A 488 28.52 28.59 -15.59
C VAL A 488 29.30 27.88 -14.48
N PRO A 489 29.31 28.42 -13.25
CA PRO A 489 29.92 27.71 -12.13
C PRO A 489 29.06 26.49 -11.78
N LEU A 490 29.68 25.30 -11.83
CA LEU A 490 29.17 24.09 -11.17
C LEU A 490 29.53 24.10 -9.69
#